data_AF-A0A5C2SCI7-F1
#
_entry.id   AF-A0A5C2SCI7-F1
#
_cell.length_a   1.000
_cell.length_b   1.000
_cell.length_c   1.000
_cell.angle_alpha   90.00
_cell.angle_beta   90.00
_cell.angle_gamma   90.00
#
_symmetry.space_group_name_H-M   'P 1'
#
loop_
_entity.id
_entity.type
_entity.pdbx_description
1 polymer ?
#
loop_
_entity_poly.entity_id
_entity_poly.type
_entity_poly.pdbx_seq_one_letter_code
_entity_poly.pdbx_strand_id
1 'polypeptide(L)'
;MHRELPAASILAALLVLIPTPWHWRAGNVATLAMIVWLFAVNVIYAVDSLIWSHTVAKVALVWCDISTKILIGANIALPAACMCVCIHLEQVASVRQALTTYAQKKRRQMMELVLCYLVPVIWMGLHYIVQGHRFDIIEEFGCRPSIYVSIPAIFLMWVPSLIMSFVALMFAAMAFMHFMRRRITFAKHLENSNSGLNTSRYMRLMLLALFEMFASAAAVSATLGFSVVWDMRPWTNWADVHWDFGRIDTYPTPFLPPFIYRFYYACWWIAPVSAYIFCAFFAFGQEAVTEYKAAAMWVWRNVFRQKPKPTKGFKLQVSAGGFVPMPPSP
;
A
#
# COMPACT_ATOMS: atom_id res chain seq x y z
N MET A 1 -5.50 19.12 21.40
CA MET A 1 -4.21 18.59 20.90
C MET A 1 -4.33 17.09 20.80
N HIS A 2 -4.63 16.61 19.60
CA HIS A 2 -4.63 15.18 19.29
C HIS A 2 -3.17 14.70 19.10
N ARG A 3 -2.46 14.47 20.22
CA ARG A 3 -1.04 14.01 20.24
C ARG A 3 -0.87 12.63 19.57
N GLU A 4 -1.95 11.89 19.46
CA GLU A 4 -2.03 10.60 18.80
C GLU A 4 -1.80 10.68 17.28
N LEU A 5 -2.15 11.80 16.62
CA LEU A 5 -2.01 11.94 15.16
C LEU A 5 -0.53 11.91 14.72
N PRO A 6 0.37 12.78 15.22
CA PRO A 6 1.78 12.73 14.81
C PRO A 6 2.44 11.42 15.26
N ALA A 7 2.13 10.91 16.46
CA ALA A 7 2.70 9.66 16.95
C ALA A 7 2.31 8.47 16.06
N ALA A 8 1.04 8.38 15.67
CA ALA A 8 0.55 7.28 14.85
C ALA A 8 1.13 7.31 13.44
N SER A 9 1.18 8.48 12.81
CA SER A 9 1.72 8.63 11.45
C SER A 9 3.24 8.40 11.39
N ILE A 10 4.00 8.89 12.37
CA ILE A 10 5.44 8.60 12.48
C ILE A 10 5.70 7.10 12.64
N LEU A 11 4.99 6.45 13.56
CA LEU A 11 5.13 5.02 13.78
C LEU A 11 4.75 4.23 12.52
N ALA A 12 3.65 4.58 11.86
CA ALA A 12 3.22 3.98 10.60
C ALA A 12 4.28 4.12 9.50
N ALA A 13 4.87 5.31 9.33
CA ALA A 13 5.93 5.57 8.35
C ALA A 13 7.18 4.71 8.63
N LEU A 14 7.59 4.56 9.89
CA LEU A 14 8.74 3.72 10.23
C LEU A 14 8.46 2.23 10.03
N LEU A 15 7.27 1.77 10.45
CA LEU A 15 6.88 0.38 10.36
C LEU A 15 6.71 -0.11 8.92
N VAL A 16 6.20 0.72 8.01
CA VAL A 16 6.00 0.32 6.61
C VAL A 16 7.33 0.14 5.86
N LEU A 17 8.43 0.74 6.34
CA LEU A 17 9.77 0.57 5.75
C LEU A 17 10.43 -0.74 6.10
N ILE A 18 10.06 -1.36 7.22
CA ILE A 18 10.64 -2.62 7.70
C ILE A 18 10.66 -3.67 6.55
N PRO A 19 9.57 -3.83 5.76
CA PRO A 19 9.53 -4.84 4.71
C PRO A 19 10.27 -4.57 3.40
N THR A 20 10.81 -3.36 3.23
CA THR A 20 11.41 -2.93 1.97
C THR A 20 12.54 -3.85 1.48
N PRO A 21 13.53 -4.25 2.29
CA PRO A 21 14.72 -4.95 1.78
C PRO A 21 14.43 -6.33 1.20
N TRP A 22 13.42 -7.04 1.71
CA TRP A 22 13.07 -8.37 1.20
C TRP A 22 12.12 -8.29 0.01
N HIS A 23 11.18 -7.34 -0.01
CA HIS A 23 10.35 -7.11 -1.20
C HIS A 23 11.18 -6.61 -2.38
N TRP A 24 12.25 -5.85 -2.11
CA TRP A 24 13.24 -5.45 -3.10
C TRP A 24 13.94 -6.65 -3.72
N ARG A 25 14.49 -7.55 -2.89
CA ARG A 25 15.14 -8.80 -3.36
C ARG A 25 14.18 -9.72 -4.11
N ALA A 26 12.91 -9.78 -3.69
CA ALA A 26 11.88 -10.56 -4.39
C ALA A 26 11.47 -9.95 -5.74
N GLY A 27 11.75 -8.66 -5.96
CA GLY A 27 11.38 -7.93 -7.18
C GLY A 27 9.86 -7.77 -7.33
N ASN A 28 9.15 -7.59 -6.21
CA ASN A 28 7.71 -7.34 -6.21
C ASN A 28 7.47 -5.82 -6.25
N VAL A 29 7.30 -5.27 -7.46
CA VAL A 29 7.23 -3.83 -7.68
C VAL A 29 5.94 -3.25 -7.11
N ALA A 30 4.80 -3.92 -7.29
CA ALA A 30 3.52 -3.44 -6.76
C ALA A 30 3.55 -3.28 -5.23
N THR A 31 4.06 -4.26 -4.49
CA THR A 31 4.17 -4.16 -3.03
C THR A 31 5.19 -3.10 -2.60
N LEU A 32 6.29 -2.92 -3.34
CA LEU A 32 7.24 -1.83 -3.08
C LEU A 32 6.60 -0.46 -3.31
N ALA A 33 5.76 -0.32 -4.34
CA ALA A 33 5.01 0.91 -4.58
C ALA A 33 4.05 1.22 -3.42
N MET A 34 3.32 0.23 -2.91
CA MET A 34 2.49 0.42 -1.71
C MET A 34 3.31 0.96 -0.53
N ILE A 35 4.50 0.39 -0.29
CA ILE A 35 5.40 0.85 0.79
C ILE A 35 5.78 2.32 0.57
N VAL A 36 6.22 2.69 -0.63
CA VAL A 36 6.67 4.06 -0.95
C VAL A 36 5.53 5.07 -0.79
N TRP A 37 4.34 4.76 -1.32
CA TRP A 37 3.19 5.66 -1.22
C TRP A 37 2.64 5.76 0.20
N LEU A 38 2.50 4.64 0.92
CA LEU A 38 2.08 4.67 2.33
C LEU A 38 3.10 5.41 3.20
N PHE A 39 4.40 5.23 2.95
CA PHE A 39 5.45 5.99 3.63
C PHE A 39 5.30 7.48 3.37
N ALA A 40 5.19 7.89 2.11
CA ALA A 40 5.07 9.30 1.73
C ALA A 40 3.83 9.96 2.37
N VAL A 41 2.66 9.30 2.31
CA VAL A 41 1.42 9.81 2.91
C VAL A 41 1.54 9.93 4.43
N ASN A 42 2.11 8.93 5.11
CA ASN A 42 2.27 8.99 6.56
C ASN A 42 3.30 10.05 6.99
N VAL A 43 4.37 10.27 6.23
CA VAL A 43 5.29 11.40 6.47
C VAL A 43 4.56 12.73 6.29
N ILE A 44 3.72 12.85 5.25
CA ILE A 44 2.90 14.04 5.05
C ILE A 44 2.02 14.31 6.26
N TYR A 45 1.27 13.31 6.71
CA TYR A 45 0.37 13.43 7.86
C TYR A 45 1.11 13.73 9.18
N ALA A 46 2.32 13.19 9.36
CA ALA A 46 3.16 13.50 10.51
C ALA A 46 3.59 14.96 10.54
N VAL A 47 4.15 15.45 9.43
CA VAL A 47 4.59 16.85 9.32
C VAL A 47 3.41 17.81 9.44
N ASP A 48 2.30 17.48 8.76
CA ASP A 48 1.08 18.29 8.76
C ASP A 48 0.49 18.44 10.16
N SER A 49 0.35 17.33 10.90
CA SER A 49 -0.19 17.34 12.27
C SER A 49 0.75 17.99 13.29
N LEU A 50 2.06 18.04 13.02
CA LEU A 50 3.03 18.76 13.86
C LEU A 50 2.97 20.28 13.63
N ILE A 51 3.02 20.71 12.37
CA ILE A 51 3.08 22.14 12.01
C ILE A 51 1.76 22.85 12.32
N TRP A 52 0.62 22.26 11.95
CA TRP A 52 -0.71 22.88 12.06
C TRP A 52 -1.52 22.41 13.28
N SER A 53 -0.86 21.91 14.32
CA SER A 53 -1.53 21.40 15.54
C SER A 53 -2.47 22.39 16.23
N HIS A 54 -2.18 23.70 16.17
CA HIS A 54 -2.93 24.78 16.82
C HIS A 54 -2.96 26.07 15.99
N THR A 55 -2.80 25.93 14.69
CA THR A 55 -2.71 27.09 13.81
C THR A 55 -3.14 26.73 12.41
N VAL A 56 -3.61 27.73 11.68
CA VAL A 56 -3.83 27.69 10.23
C VAL A 56 -2.86 28.63 9.50
N ALA A 57 -1.76 29.02 10.16
CA ALA A 57 -0.79 29.94 9.60
C ALA A 57 -0.19 29.41 8.30
N LYS A 58 -0.01 30.33 7.35
CA LYS A 58 0.53 30.08 6.00
C LYS A 58 2.06 30.01 6.01
N VAL A 59 2.63 29.04 6.76
CA VAL A 59 4.07 28.97 7.05
C VAL A 59 4.88 28.13 6.05
N ALA A 60 4.32 27.04 5.51
CA ALA A 60 5.05 26.08 4.67
C ALA A 60 4.34 25.85 3.33
N LEU A 61 4.32 26.88 2.47
CA LEU A 61 3.56 26.87 1.22
C LEU A 61 4.09 25.84 0.20
N VAL A 62 5.42 25.80 0.01
CA VAL A 62 6.07 24.86 -0.92
C VAL A 62 5.84 23.41 -0.47
N TRP A 63 5.82 23.17 0.84
CA TRP A 63 5.47 21.87 1.39
C TRP A 63 4.03 21.47 1.00
N CYS A 64 3.06 22.37 1.22
CA CYS A 64 1.67 22.11 0.84
C CYS A 64 1.49 21.87 -0.68
N ASP A 65 2.20 22.60 -1.54
CA ASP A 65 2.12 22.35 -2.99
C ASP A 65 2.56 20.94 -3.37
N ILE A 66 3.64 20.45 -2.73
CA ILE A 66 4.16 19.11 -2.98
C ILE A 66 3.26 18.05 -2.33
N SER A 67 2.91 18.24 -1.06
CA SER A 67 2.19 17.24 -0.28
C SER A 67 0.79 17.01 -0.84
N THR A 68 0.07 18.06 -1.22
CA THR A 68 -1.29 17.92 -1.80
C THR A 68 -1.29 17.16 -3.12
N LYS A 69 -0.28 17.38 -3.97
CA LYS A 69 -0.13 16.58 -5.20
C LYS A 69 0.20 15.13 -4.88
N ILE A 70 1.09 14.86 -3.94
CA ILE A 70 1.41 13.48 -3.53
C ILE A 70 0.16 12.78 -2.98
N LEU A 71 -0.68 13.46 -2.19
CA LEU A 71 -1.94 12.91 -1.69
C LEU A 71 -2.91 12.55 -2.85
N ILE A 72 -3.00 13.39 -3.88
CA ILE A 72 -3.78 13.07 -5.10
C ILE A 72 -3.19 11.85 -5.82
N GLY A 73 -1.87 11.79 -5.98
CA GLY A 73 -1.19 10.64 -6.58
C GLY A 73 -1.44 9.34 -5.80
N ALA A 74 -1.40 9.39 -4.47
CA ALA A 74 -1.63 8.24 -3.60
C ALA A 74 -3.04 7.66 -3.75
N ASN A 75 -4.06 8.52 -3.94
CA ASN A 75 -5.46 8.10 -4.13
C ASN A 75 -5.68 7.20 -5.35
N ILE A 76 -4.83 7.28 -6.37
CA ILE A 76 -4.87 6.41 -7.55
C ILE A 76 -3.79 5.33 -7.49
N ALA A 77 -2.62 5.62 -6.91
CA ALA A 77 -1.49 4.70 -6.84
C ALA A 77 -1.76 3.49 -5.94
N LEU A 78 -2.39 3.69 -4.78
CA LEU A 78 -2.67 2.61 -3.83
C LEU A 78 -3.67 1.59 -4.42
N PRO A 79 -4.83 2.00 -4.97
CA PRO A 79 -5.72 1.10 -5.70
C PRO A 79 -5.05 0.40 -6.89
N ALA A 80 -4.23 1.13 -7.67
CA ALA A 80 -3.51 0.54 -8.79
C ALA A 80 -2.49 -0.53 -8.35
N ALA A 81 -1.80 -0.30 -7.23
CA ALA A 81 -0.88 -1.27 -6.65
C ALA A 81 -1.62 -2.50 -6.13
N CYS A 82 -2.76 -2.33 -5.45
CA CYS A 82 -3.63 -3.43 -5.04
C CYS A 82 -4.12 -4.25 -6.23
N MET A 83 -4.55 -3.58 -7.30
CA MET A 83 -4.94 -4.24 -8.56
C MET A 83 -3.81 -5.10 -9.11
N CYS A 84 -2.59 -4.55 -9.18
CA CYS A 84 -1.42 -5.28 -9.66
C CYS A 84 -1.11 -6.51 -8.79
N VAL A 85 -1.21 -6.39 -7.46
CA VAL A 85 -1.05 -7.51 -6.52
C VAL A 85 -2.11 -8.57 -6.79
N CYS A 86 -3.39 -8.21 -6.90
CA CYS A 86 -4.49 -9.15 -7.16
C CYS A 86 -4.34 -9.87 -8.50
N ILE A 87 -3.93 -9.16 -9.57
CA ILE A 87 -3.64 -9.77 -10.88
C ILE A 87 -2.49 -10.77 -10.74
N HIS A 88 -1.42 -10.41 -10.03
CA HIS A 88 -0.29 -11.32 -9.82
C HIS A 88 -0.70 -12.58 -9.07
N LEU A 89 -1.50 -12.44 -8.00
CA LEU A 89 -2.01 -13.56 -7.22
C LEU A 89 -2.94 -14.47 -8.04
N GLU A 90 -3.82 -13.90 -8.88
CA GLU A 90 -4.67 -14.67 -9.79
C GLU A 90 -3.84 -15.50 -10.78
N GLN A 91 -2.81 -14.90 -11.38
CA GLN A 91 -1.93 -15.58 -12.33
C GLN A 91 -1.16 -16.75 -11.70
N VAL A 92 -0.77 -16.61 -10.43
CA VAL A 92 -0.16 -17.69 -9.64
C VAL A 92 -1.20 -18.78 -9.36
N ALA A 93 -2.42 -18.41 -8.98
CA ALA A 93 -3.48 -19.36 -8.62
C ALA A 93 -4.06 -20.14 -9.81
N SER A 94 -4.09 -19.54 -11.00
CA SER A 94 -4.60 -20.19 -12.22
C SER A 94 -3.62 -21.21 -12.81
N VAL A 95 -2.42 -21.39 -12.26
CA VAL A 95 -1.33 -22.27 -12.75
C VAL A 95 -0.74 -21.78 -14.09
N ARG A 96 -1.19 -20.62 -14.60
CA ARG A 96 -0.64 -19.97 -15.80
C ARG A 96 0.83 -19.56 -15.63
N GLN A 97 1.32 -19.45 -14.39
CA GLN A 97 2.72 -19.13 -14.09
C GLN A 97 3.67 -20.34 -13.95
N ALA A 98 3.23 -21.57 -14.22
CA ALA A 98 4.09 -22.75 -14.08
C ALA A 98 5.40 -22.71 -14.93
N LEU A 99 5.47 -21.83 -15.94
CA LEU A 99 6.67 -21.55 -16.74
C LEU A 99 6.83 -20.04 -16.98
N THR A 100 7.07 -19.26 -15.93
CA THR A 100 7.41 -17.83 -16.11
C THR A 100 8.82 -17.68 -16.68
N THR A 101 8.92 -17.18 -17.90
CA THR A 101 10.20 -16.79 -18.48
C THR A 101 10.71 -15.48 -17.85
N TYR A 102 12.03 -15.27 -17.86
CA TYR A 102 12.63 -14.02 -17.39
C TYR A 102 12.04 -12.79 -18.12
N ALA A 103 11.76 -12.92 -19.42
CA ALA A 103 11.13 -11.88 -20.22
C ALA A 103 9.72 -11.52 -19.73
N GLN A 104 8.89 -12.51 -19.37
CA GLN A 104 7.56 -12.29 -18.80
C GLN A 104 7.64 -11.60 -17.43
N LYS A 105 8.60 -11.98 -16.58
CA LYS A 105 8.84 -11.32 -15.29
C LYS A 105 9.18 -9.83 -15.49
N LYS A 106 10.11 -9.51 -16.41
CA LYS A 106 10.50 -8.13 -16.70
C LYS A 106 9.35 -7.31 -17.27
N ARG A 107 8.57 -7.87 -18.20
CA ARG A 107 7.38 -7.21 -18.77
C ARG A 107 6.34 -6.89 -17.69
N ARG A 108 6.10 -7.83 -16.77
CA ARG A 108 5.20 -7.61 -15.62
C ARG A 108 5.70 -6.46 -14.75
N GLN A 109 6.97 -6.48 -14.35
CA GLN A 109 7.56 -5.42 -13.52
C GLN A 109 7.49 -4.04 -14.20
N MET A 110 7.69 -3.97 -15.51
CA MET A 110 7.54 -2.73 -16.26
C MET A 110 6.09 -2.22 -16.26
N MET A 111 5.11 -3.11 -16.43
CA MET A 111 3.69 -2.74 -16.33
C MET A 111 3.33 -2.27 -14.91
N GLU A 112 3.80 -2.97 -13.87
CA GLU A 112 3.63 -2.56 -12.48
C GLU A 112 4.24 -1.17 -12.21
N LEU A 113 5.44 -0.89 -12.73
CA LEU A 113 6.08 0.43 -12.60
C LEU A 113 5.25 1.53 -13.27
N VAL A 114 4.75 1.29 -14.49
CA VAL A 114 3.93 2.26 -15.22
C VAL A 114 2.62 2.54 -14.45
N LEU A 115 1.92 1.50 -14.02
CA LEU A 115 0.63 1.64 -13.33
C LEU A 115 0.78 2.25 -11.93
N CYS A 116 1.83 1.91 -11.19
CA CYS A 116 1.99 2.34 -9.80
C CYS A 116 2.76 3.66 -9.62
N TYR A 117 3.43 4.17 -10.66
CA TYR A 117 4.19 5.43 -10.58
C TYR A 117 3.88 6.39 -11.72
N LEU A 118 3.98 5.96 -12.99
CA LEU A 118 3.77 6.86 -14.12
C LEU A 118 2.32 7.36 -14.20
N VAL A 119 1.34 6.47 -14.06
CA VAL A 119 -0.08 6.83 -14.06
C VAL A 119 -0.40 7.81 -12.93
N PRO A 120 -0.03 7.58 -11.65
CA PRO A 120 -0.19 8.55 -10.58
C PRO A 120 0.43 9.92 -10.88
N VAL A 121 1.65 9.96 -11.43
CA VAL A 121 2.32 11.23 -11.78
C VAL A 121 1.54 12.01 -12.84
N ILE A 122 1.04 11.33 -13.88
CA ILE A 122 0.16 11.95 -14.88
C ILE A 122 -1.12 12.47 -14.21
N TRP A 123 -1.68 11.69 -13.27
CA TRP A 123 -2.89 12.04 -12.53
C TRP A 123 -2.72 13.30 -11.67
N MET A 124 -1.56 13.44 -11.02
CA MET A 124 -1.21 14.65 -10.26
C MET A 124 -1.20 15.91 -11.14
N GLY A 125 -0.81 15.76 -12.42
CA GLY A 125 -0.90 16.82 -13.42
C GLY A 125 -2.34 17.10 -13.86
N LEU A 126 -3.10 16.05 -14.20
CA LEU A 126 -4.50 16.17 -14.61
C LEU A 126 -5.40 16.80 -13.54
N HIS A 127 -5.07 16.62 -12.26
CA HIS A 127 -5.73 17.30 -11.15
C HIS A 127 -5.84 18.82 -11.35
N TYR A 128 -4.86 19.44 -12.01
CA TYR A 128 -4.89 20.89 -12.26
C TYR A 128 -6.16 21.34 -12.99
N ILE A 129 -6.71 20.53 -13.91
CA ILE A 129 -7.93 20.84 -14.68
C ILE A 129 -9.14 21.10 -13.77
N VAL A 130 -9.16 20.44 -12.62
CA VAL A 130 -10.28 20.44 -11.67
C VAL A 130 -9.84 20.99 -10.31
N GLN A 131 -8.76 21.75 -10.27
CA GLN A 131 -8.23 22.37 -9.07
C GLN A 131 -8.70 23.83 -9.00
N GLY A 132 -9.61 24.14 -8.07
CA GLY A 132 -10.21 25.48 -8.00
C GLY A 132 -9.27 26.55 -7.44
N HIS A 133 -8.44 26.16 -6.48
CA HIS A 133 -7.43 27.04 -5.87
C HIS A 133 -6.25 26.22 -5.37
N ARG A 134 -5.22 26.89 -4.84
CA ARG A 134 -3.91 26.29 -4.58
C ARG A 134 -3.97 25.09 -3.65
N PHE A 135 -4.53 25.24 -2.46
CA PHE A 135 -4.79 24.18 -1.48
C PHE A 135 -5.53 24.76 -0.27
N ASP A 136 -6.01 23.85 0.57
CA ASP A 136 -6.64 24.15 1.86
C ASP A 136 -5.68 23.85 3.01
N ILE A 137 -5.77 24.63 4.09
CA ILE A 137 -5.12 24.32 5.36
C ILE A 137 -6.22 24.09 6.39
N ILE A 138 -6.28 22.87 6.91
CA ILE A 138 -7.21 22.50 7.99
C ILE A 138 -6.39 22.39 9.27
N GLU A 139 -6.81 23.09 10.33
CA GLU A 139 -6.17 22.97 11.64
C GLU A 139 -6.14 21.50 12.10
N GLU A 140 -5.05 21.09 12.77
CA GLU A 140 -4.70 19.73 13.19
C GLU A 140 -4.37 18.73 12.06
N PHE A 141 -4.95 18.90 10.87
CA PHE A 141 -4.81 17.97 9.75
C PHE A 141 -3.80 18.41 8.68
N GLY A 142 -3.52 19.72 8.60
CA GLY A 142 -2.58 20.36 7.67
C GLY A 142 -3.11 20.55 6.25
N CYS A 143 -2.24 20.36 5.26
CA CYS A 143 -2.52 20.73 3.87
C CYS A 143 -3.45 19.72 3.20
N ARG A 144 -4.49 20.18 2.49
CA ARG A 144 -5.40 19.33 1.71
C ARG A 144 -5.54 19.82 0.27
N PRO A 145 -5.60 18.90 -0.71
CA PRO A 145 -5.80 19.29 -2.09
C PRO A 145 -7.19 19.90 -2.26
N SER A 146 -7.26 21.05 -2.92
CA SER A 146 -8.53 21.64 -3.35
C SER A 146 -8.99 20.96 -4.64
N ILE A 147 -10.22 20.46 -4.65
CA ILE A 147 -10.86 19.91 -5.84
C ILE A 147 -12.13 20.72 -6.10
N TYR A 148 -12.23 21.35 -7.26
CA TYR A 148 -13.42 22.03 -7.73
C TYR A 148 -14.48 21.00 -8.12
N VAL A 149 -15.39 20.71 -7.18
CA VAL A 149 -16.38 19.64 -7.33
C VAL A 149 -17.34 19.96 -8.48
N SER A 150 -17.19 19.22 -9.56
CA SER A 150 -17.92 19.38 -10.80
C SER A 150 -18.00 18.05 -11.55
N ILE A 151 -18.83 17.95 -12.59
CA ILE A 151 -18.96 16.72 -13.37
C ILE A 151 -17.59 16.22 -13.89
N PRO A 152 -16.72 17.07 -14.48
CA PRO A 152 -15.38 16.65 -14.87
C PRO A 152 -14.55 16.13 -13.70
N ALA A 153 -14.64 16.77 -12.53
CA ALA A 153 -13.92 16.34 -11.34
C ALA A 153 -14.35 14.94 -10.90
N ILE A 154 -15.65 14.62 -10.93
CA ILE A 154 -16.18 13.28 -10.60
C ILE A 154 -15.51 12.20 -11.47
N PHE A 155 -15.52 12.39 -12.79
CA PHE A 155 -14.94 11.44 -13.75
C PHE A 155 -13.41 11.36 -13.70
N LEU A 156 -12.75 12.43 -13.26
CA LEU A 156 -11.29 12.56 -13.30
C LEU A 156 -10.64 12.22 -11.94
N MET A 157 -11.31 12.43 -10.81
CA MET A 157 -10.73 12.17 -9.47
C MET A 157 -11.31 10.93 -8.78
N TRP A 158 -12.63 10.70 -8.86
CA TRP A 158 -13.28 9.64 -8.08
C TRP A 158 -13.52 8.36 -8.89
N VAL A 159 -14.09 8.47 -10.09
CA VAL A 159 -14.46 7.31 -10.91
C VAL A 159 -13.27 6.37 -11.19
N PRO A 160 -12.07 6.85 -11.53
CA PRO A 160 -10.97 5.96 -11.90
C PRO A 160 -10.44 5.14 -10.72
N SER A 161 -10.36 5.72 -9.52
CA SER A 161 -10.03 4.96 -8.31
C SER A 161 -11.09 3.90 -7.99
N LEU A 162 -12.38 4.20 -8.18
CA LEU A 162 -13.45 3.20 -8.00
C LEU A 162 -13.37 2.06 -9.04
N ILE A 163 -13.07 2.38 -10.30
CA ILE A 163 -12.87 1.36 -11.35
C ILE A 163 -11.69 0.46 -10.99
N MET A 164 -10.56 1.02 -10.57
CA MET A 164 -9.38 0.24 -10.18
C MET A 164 -9.71 -0.70 -9.02
N SER A 165 -10.40 -0.20 -7.98
CA SER A 165 -10.84 -1.01 -6.85
C SER A 165 -11.81 -2.13 -7.26
N PHE A 166 -12.73 -1.85 -8.19
CA PHE A 166 -13.67 -2.85 -8.72
C PHE A 166 -12.96 -3.95 -9.52
N VAL A 167 -12.07 -3.58 -10.44
CA VAL A 167 -11.27 -4.53 -11.22
C VAL A 167 -10.42 -5.39 -10.30
N ALA A 168 -9.78 -4.77 -9.31
CA ALA A 168 -8.96 -5.47 -8.34
C ALA A 168 -9.77 -6.46 -7.48
N LEU A 169 -11.02 -6.12 -7.11
CA LEU A 169 -11.95 -7.03 -6.43
C LEU A 169 -12.32 -8.24 -7.30
N MET A 170 -12.56 -8.03 -8.61
CA MET A 170 -12.83 -9.14 -9.54
C MET A 170 -11.65 -10.12 -9.59
N PHE A 171 -10.42 -9.61 -9.70
CA PHE A 171 -9.22 -10.45 -9.70
C PHE A 171 -9.01 -11.15 -8.36
N ALA A 172 -9.24 -10.46 -7.24
CA ALA A 172 -9.16 -11.07 -5.90
C ALA A 172 -10.17 -12.21 -5.75
N ALA A 173 -11.41 -12.02 -6.21
CA ALA A 173 -12.44 -13.06 -6.19
C ALA A 173 -12.05 -14.27 -7.06
N MET A 174 -11.54 -14.04 -8.28
CA MET A 174 -11.04 -15.12 -9.14
C MET A 174 -9.88 -15.89 -8.51
N ALA A 175 -8.90 -15.16 -7.96
CA ALA A 175 -7.75 -15.74 -7.28
C ALA A 175 -8.16 -16.56 -6.06
N PHE A 176 -9.13 -16.08 -5.27
CA PHE A 176 -9.69 -16.80 -4.15
C PHE A 176 -10.48 -18.05 -4.59
N MET A 177 -11.29 -17.96 -5.64
CA MET A 177 -12.01 -19.12 -6.21
C MET A 177 -11.04 -20.20 -6.70
N HIS A 178 -9.97 -19.83 -7.40
CA HIS A 178 -8.94 -20.76 -7.85
C HIS A 178 -8.21 -21.42 -6.68
N PHE A 179 -7.90 -20.65 -5.64
CA PHE A 179 -7.33 -21.16 -4.40
C PHE A 179 -8.25 -22.20 -3.74
N MET A 180 -9.53 -21.86 -3.55
CA MET A 180 -10.50 -22.74 -2.89
C MET A 180 -10.73 -24.04 -3.67
N ARG A 181 -10.84 -23.97 -5.00
CA ARG A 181 -11.05 -25.15 -5.85
C ARG A 181 -9.86 -26.11 -5.86
N ARG A 182 -8.62 -25.62 -5.67
CA ARG A 182 -7.39 -26.41 -5.81
C ARG A 182 -6.58 -26.53 -4.53
N ARG A 183 -7.15 -26.21 -3.36
CA ARG A 183 -6.42 -26.01 -2.09
C ARG A 183 -5.42 -27.11 -1.72
N ILE A 184 -5.70 -28.38 -2.03
CA ILE A 184 -4.84 -29.53 -1.72
C ILE A 184 -3.64 -29.59 -2.69
N THR A 185 -3.87 -29.41 -3.99
CA THR A 185 -2.81 -29.39 -5.01
C THR A 185 -2.04 -28.07 -5.01
N PHE A 186 -2.68 -26.99 -4.57
CA PHE A 186 -2.14 -25.63 -4.60
C PHE A 186 -0.97 -25.45 -3.64
N ALA A 187 -1.03 -25.99 -2.41
CA ALA A 187 0.10 -25.92 -1.48
C ALA A 187 1.37 -26.55 -2.08
N LYS A 188 1.23 -27.75 -2.66
CA LYS A 188 2.32 -28.45 -3.36
C LYS A 188 2.77 -27.72 -4.63
N HIS A 189 1.85 -27.09 -5.36
CA HIS A 189 2.17 -26.30 -6.55
C HIS A 189 2.96 -25.04 -6.19
N LEU A 190 2.58 -24.35 -5.13
CA LEU A 190 3.21 -23.11 -4.72
C LEU A 190 4.66 -23.34 -4.25
N GLU A 191 4.89 -24.42 -3.49
CA GLU A 191 6.24 -24.88 -3.13
C GLU A 191 7.09 -25.25 -4.34
N ASN A 192 6.51 -25.91 -5.34
CA ASN A 192 7.24 -26.37 -6.53
C ASN A 192 7.40 -25.31 -7.64
N SER A 193 6.62 -24.22 -7.62
CA SER A 193 6.48 -23.30 -8.76
C SER A 193 7.59 -22.25 -8.89
N ASN A 194 8.65 -22.28 -8.08
CA ASN A 194 9.67 -21.22 -8.03
C ASN A 194 9.08 -19.79 -7.91
N SER A 195 7.81 -19.69 -7.49
CA SER A 195 7.08 -18.42 -7.38
C SER A 195 7.54 -17.62 -6.16
N GLY A 196 8.28 -18.24 -5.23
CA GLY A 196 8.78 -17.61 -4.02
C GLY A 196 7.67 -17.22 -3.05
N LEU A 197 6.50 -17.85 -3.17
CA LEU A 197 5.32 -17.64 -2.33
C LEU A 197 5.03 -18.93 -1.53
N ASN A 198 4.62 -18.77 -0.27
CA ASN A 198 3.97 -19.83 0.51
C ASN A 198 2.47 -19.49 0.63
N THR A 199 1.62 -20.49 0.87
CA THR A 199 0.17 -20.36 1.08
C THR A 199 -0.15 -19.30 2.13
N SER A 200 0.61 -19.25 3.23
CA SER A 200 0.45 -18.21 4.26
C SER A 200 0.69 -16.80 3.69
N ARG A 201 1.77 -16.61 2.92
CA ARG A 201 2.09 -15.32 2.30
C ARG A 201 1.08 -14.92 1.23
N TYR A 202 0.63 -15.87 0.43
CA TYR A 202 -0.44 -15.66 -0.55
C TYR A 202 -1.71 -15.13 0.11
N MET A 203 -2.16 -15.79 1.19
CA MET A 203 -3.37 -15.37 1.92
C MET A 203 -3.21 -14.01 2.60
N ARG A 204 -2.03 -13.71 3.17
CA ARG A 204 -1.74 -12.41 3.79
C ARG A 204 -1.77 -11.27 2.76
N LEU A 205 -1.15 -11.48 1.59
CA LEU A 205 -1.18 -10.53 0.47
C LEU A 205 -2.62 -10.31 -0.03
N MET A 206 -3.40 -11.37 -0.15
CA MET A 206 -4.80 -11.29 -0.58
C MET A 206 -5.65 -10.50 0.41
N LEU A 207 -5.55 -10.81 1.71
CA LEU A 207 -6.31 -10.12 2.76
C LEU A 207 -5.93 -8.64 2.86
N LEU A 208 -4.64 -8.31 2.77
CA LEU A 208 -4.19 -6.93 2.72
C LEU A 208 -4.77 -6.20 1.51
N ALA A 209 -4.67 -6.77 0.32
CA ALA A 209 -5.20 -6.15 -0.89
C ALA A 209 -6.71 -5.94 -0.78
N LEU A 210 -7.46 -6.92 -0.26
CA LEU A 210 -8.90 -6.80 0.00
C LEU A 210 -9.21 -5.66 0.98
N PHE A 211 -8.52 -5.63 2.12
CA PHE A 211 -8.70 -4.57 3.10
C PHE A 211 -8.46 -3.19 2.50
N GLU A 212 -7.34 -2.99 1.82
CA GLU A 212 -6.96 -1.72 1.22
C GLU A 212 -7.96 -1.27 0.15
N MET A 213 -8.41 -2.20 -0.70
CA MET A 213 -9.43 -1.92 -1.72
C MET A 213 -10.76 -1.49 -1.10
N PHE A 214 -11.24 -2.19 -0.07
CA PHE A 214 -12.48 -1.83 0.62
C PHE A 214 -12.36 -0.49 1.34
N ALA A 215 -11.24 -0.27 2.05
CA ALA A 215 -10.97 0.98 2.74
C ALA A 215 -10.92 2.16 1.74
N SER A 216 -10.20 1.99 0.63
CA SER A 216 -10.10 3.00 -0.42
C SER A 216 -11.44 3.24 -1.12
N ALA A 217 -12.16 2.20 -1.53
CA ALA A 217 -13.46 2.34 -2.17
C ALA A 217 -14.49 3.01 -1.25
N ALA A 218 -14.51 2.66 0.05
CA ALA A 218 -15.36 3.31 1.03
C ALA A 218 -15.00 4.80 1.19
N ALA A 219 -13.69 5.12 1.29
CA ALA A 219 -13.23 6.51 1.41
C ALA A 219 -13.57 7.35 0.17
N VAL A 220 -13.30 6.82 -1.03
CA VAL A 220 -13.60 7.49 -2.30
C VAL A 220 -15.11 7.66 -2.48
N SER A 221 -15.91 6.67 -2.13
CA SER A 221 -17.38 6.78 -2.21
C SER A 221 -17.93 7.79 -1.20
N ALA A 222 -17.39 7.82 0.03
CA ALA A 222 -17.81 8.76 1.06
C ALA A 222 -17.41 10.20 0.72
N THR A 223 -16.18 10.42 0.22
CA THR A 223 -15.73 11.74 -0.28
C THR A 223 -16.59 12.20 -1.44
N LEU A 224 -16.89 11.32 -2.42
CA LEU A 224 -17.75 11.67 -3.55
C LEU A 224 -19.16 12.07 -3.09
N GLY A 225 -19.79 11.26 -2.23
CA GLY A 225 -21.12 11.54 -1.70
C GLY A 225 -21.16 12.87 -0.93
N PHE A 226 -20.13 13.13 -0.12
CA PHE A 226 -19.99 14.40 0.59
C PHE A 226 -19.82 15.59 -0.38
N SER A 227 -18.91 15.49 -1.34
CA SER A 227 -18.63 16.55 -2.30
C SER A 227 -19.85 16.90 -3.16
N VAL A 228 -20.58 15.89 -3.65
CA VAL A 228 -21.74 16.11 -4.54
C VAL A 228 -22.90 16.77 -3.81
N VAL A 229 -23.18 16.41 -2.56
CA VAL A 229 -24.32 16.95 -1.80
C VAL A 229 -24.12 18.42 -1.43
N TRP A 230 -22.87 18.83 -1.13
CA TRP A 230 -22.61 20.11 -0.48
C TRP A 230 -21.94 21.16 -1.37
N ASP A 231 -21.20 20.76 -2.41
CA ASP A 231 -20.34 21.71 -3.13
C ASP A 231 -20.31 21.48 -4.66
N MET A 232 -21.32 20.80 -5.23
CA MET A 232 -21.36 20.60 -6.67
C MET A 232 -21.63 21.91 -7.41
N ARG A 233 -20.67 22.32 -8.25
CA ARG A 233 -20.72 23.54 -9.05
C ARG A 233 -20.59 23.21 -10.55
N PRO A 234 -21.19 24.01 -11.45
CA PRO A 234 -20.99 23.83 -12.87
C PRO A 234 -19.53 24.11 -13.25
N TRP A 235 -18.98 23.28 -14.13
CA TRP A 235 -17.68 23.55 -14.77
C TRP A 235 -17.96 24.34 -16.06
N THR A 236 -17.76 25.65 -16.02
CA THR A 236 -18.13 26.58 -17.11
C THR A 236 -16.97 26.75 -18.10
N ASN A 237 -15.92 27.46 -17.69
CA ASN A 237 -14.74 27.70 -18.50
C ASN A 237 -13.47 27.71 -17.62
N TRP A 238 -12.30 27.69 -18.26
CA TRP A 238 -11.02 27.63 -17.57
C TRP A 238 -10.78 28.83 -16.63
N ALA A 239 -11.14 30.04 -17.06
CA ALA A 239 -10.91 31.27 -16.30
C ALA A 239 -11.79 31.33 -15.05
N ASP A 240 -13.03 30.84 -15.12
CA ASP A 240 -13.95 30.78 -13.97
C ASP A 240 -13.45 29.78 -12.92
N VAL A 241 -13.06 28.58 -13.35
CA VAL A 241 -12.62 27.51 -12.44
C VAL A 241 -11.30 27.86 -11.75
N HIS A 242 -10.40 28.57 -12.44
CA HIS A 242 -9.10 28.98 -11.91
C HIS A 242 -9.06 30.46 -11.50
N TRP A 243 -10.22 31.07 -11.27
CA TRP A 243 -10.29 32.43 -10.75
C TRP A 243 -9.59 32.50 -9.39
N ASP A 244 -8.66 33.45 -9.21
CA ASP A 244 -7.82 33.58 -8.02
C ASP A 244 -7.18 32.26 -7.56
N PHE A 245 -6.60 31.53 -8.51
CA PHE A 245 -5.99 30.22 -8.24
C PHE A 245 -4.97 30.25 -7.08
N GLY A 246 -4.28 31.38 -6.87
CA GLY A 246 -3.30 31.54 -5.79
C GLY A 246 -3.90 31.56 -4.38
N ARG A 247 -5.23 31.59 -4.25
CA ARG A 247 -5.96 31.59 -2.98
C ARG A 247 -5.65 30.34 -2.17
N ILE A 248 -5.49 30.56 -0.86
CA ILE A 248 -5.28 29.50 0.14
C ILE A 248 -6.33 29.70 1.20
N ASP A 249 -7.26 28.75 1.27
CA ASP A 249 -8.33 28.75 2.27
C ASP A 249 -7.84 28.05 3.54
N THR A 250 -8.30 28.57 4.67
CA THR A 250 -7.88 28.15 6.01
C THR A 250 -9.09 27.84 6.85
N TYR A 251 -9.13 26.68 7.48
CA TYR A 251 -10.26 26.19 8.26
C TYR A 251 -9.82 25.85 9.69
N PRO A 252 -10.04 26.77 10.65
CA PRO A 252 -9.78 26.48 12.06
C PRO A 252 -10.81 25.48 12.61
N THR A 253 -10.34 24.54 13.44
CA THR A 253 -11.14 23.45 14.01
C THR A 253 -12.40 23.94 14.75
N PRO A 254 -12.37 25.02 15.55
CA PRO A 254 -13.57 25.52 16.25
C PRO A 254 -14.72 25.95 15.35
N PHE A 255 -14.44 26.30 14.09
CA PHE A 255 -15.45 26.76 13.13
C PHE A 255 -15.89 25.66 12.15
N LEU A 256 -15.29 24.48 12.24
CA LEU A 256 -15.66 23.34 11.40
C LEU A 256 -16.92 22.65 11.93
N PRO A 257 -17.94 22.42 11.09
CA PRO A 257 -19.11 21.64 11.48
C PRO A 257 -18.70 20.25 12.02
N PRO A 258 -19.32 19.75 13.11
CA PRO A 258 -18.92 18.49 13.75
C PRO A 258 -18.93 17.26 12.84
N PHE A 259 -19.75 17.28 11.78
CA PHE A 259 -19.80 16.23 10.78
C PHE A 259 -18.55 16.24 9.87
N ILE A 260 -18.14 17.42 9.38
CA ILE A 260 -16.98 17.60 8.52
C ILE A 260 -15.70 17.24 9.28
N TYR A 261 -15.59 17.69 10.54
CA TYR A 261 -14.47 17.33 11.40
C TYR A 261 -14.32 15.81 11.55
N ARG A 262 -15.42 15.10 11.87
CA ARG A 262 -15.42 13.64 11.99
C ARG A 262 -15.08 12.93 10.69
N PHE A 263 -15.52 13.47 9.57
CA PHE A 263 -15.20 12.93 8.25
C PHE A 263 -13.69 13.00 7.96
N TYR A 264 -13.07 14.17 8.11
CA TYR A 264 -11.62 14.32 7.94
C TYR A 264 -10.82 13.50 8.93
N TYR A 265 -11.29 13.43 10.19
CA TYR A 265 -10.68 12.59 11.21
C TYR A 265 -10.68 11.10 10.79
N ALA A 266 -11.81 10.59 10.31
CA ALA A 266 -11.91 9.21 9.83
C ALA A 266 -11.01 8.95 8.61
N CYS A 267 -11.02 9.85 7.61
CA CYS A 267 -10.17 9.74 6.42
C CYS A 267 -8.67 9.79 6.74
N TRP A 268 -8.27 10.59 7.74
CA TRP A 268 -6.89 10.70 8.17
C TRP A 268 -6.35 9.37 8.70
N TRP A 269 -7.14 8.62 9.47
CA TRP A 269 -6.73 7.34 10.05
C TRP A 269 -6.55 6.20 9.03
N ILE A 270 -7.07 6.35 7.80
CA ILE A 270 -6.97 5.31 6.77
C ILE A 270 -5.51 5.00 6.45
N ALA A 271 -4.66 6.00 6.25
CA ALA A 271 -3.27 5.77 5.85
C ALA A 271 -2.40 5.15 6.97
N PRO A 272 -2.46 5.60 8.24
CA PRO A 272 -1.77 4.92 9.35
C PRO A 272 -2.26 3.51 9.58
N VAL A 273 -3.59 3.27 9.59
CA VAL A 273 -4.17 1.94 9.80
C VAL A 273 -3.73 0.98 8.70
N SER A 274 -3.73 1.43 7.44
CA SER A 274 -3.29 0.64 6.30
C SER A 274 -1.82 0.25 6.40
N ALA A 275 -0.95 1.17 6.84
CA ALA A 275 0.46 0.90 7.10
C ALA A 275 0.68 -0.08 8.27
N TYR A 276 -0.12 0.02 9.35
CA TYR A 276 -0.06 -0.93 10.47
C TYR A 276 -0.49 -2.33 10.05
N ILE A 277 -1.57 -2.44 9.28
CA ILE A 277 -2.04 -3.70 8.74
C ILE A 277 -1.01 -4.30 7.79
N PHE A 278 -0.41 -3.48 6.92
CA PHE A 278 0.70 -3.88 6.06
C PHE A 278 1.87 -4.44 6.89
N CYS A 279 2.29 -3.75 7.93
CA CYS A 279 3.36 -4.21 8.81
C CYS A 279 2.97 -5.52 9.51
N ALA A 280 1.76 -5.65 10.06
CA ALA A 280 1.29 -6.89 10.67
C ALA A 280 1.35 -8.08 9.67
N PHE A 281 0.97 -7.82 8.42
CA PHE A 281 1.00 -8.79 7.33
C PHE A 281 2.35 -9.02 6.66
N PHE A 282 3.42 -8.33 7.03
CA PHE A 282 4.76 -8.64 6.49
C PHE A 282 5.83 -8.82 7.56
N ALA A 283 5.81 -8.05 8.64
CA ALA A 283 6.86 -8.08 9.66
C ALA A 283 6.86 -9.36 10.53
N PHE A 284 5.73 -10.06 10.69
CA PHE A 284 5.62 -11.22 11.60
C PHE A 284 5.54 -12.59 10.90
N GLY A 285 5.81 -12.66 9.59
CA GLY A 285 5.77 -13.94 8.85
C GLY A 285 6.98 -14.83 9.17
N GLN A 286 6.84 -16.15 9.00
CA GLN A 286 7.99 -17.09 9.09
C GLN A 286 9.15 -16.70 8.15
N GLU A 287 8.82 -16.14 6.99
CA GLU A 287 9.78 -15.59 6.03
C GLU A 287 10.51 -14.37 6.61
N ALA A 288 9.79 -13.44 7.24
CA ALA A 288 10.39 -12.28 7.90
C ALA A 288 11.32 -12.69 9.04
N VAL A 289 10.95 -13.70 9.83
CA VAL A 289 11.82 -14.25 10.89
C VAL A 289 13.10 -14.85 10.29
N THR A 290 13.00 -15.55 9.17
CA THR A 290 14.17 -16.09 8.46
C THR A 290 15.09 -14.98 7.97
N GLU A 291 14.51 -13.91 7.43
CA GLU A 291 15.25 -12.72 6.98
C GLU A 291 15.86 -11.92 8.14
N TYR A 292 15.18 -11.79 9.28
CA TYR A 292 15.72 -11.18 10.49
C TYR A 292 16.91 -11.97 11.02
N LYS A 293 16.84 -13.32 11.00
CA LYS A 293 17.97 -14.18 11.35
C LYS A 293 19.14 -13.99 10.39
N ALA A 294 18.87 -13.90 9.08
CA ALA A 294 19.90 -13.66 8.08
C ALA A 294 20.57 -12.28 8.26
N ALA A 295 19.79 -11.23 8.53
CA ALA A 295 20.29 -9.89 8.82
C ALA A 295 21.11 -9.88 10.13
N ALA A 296 20.60 -10.49 11.20
CA ALA A 296 21.31 -10.60 12.47
C ALA A 296 22.64 -11.36 12.32
N MET A 297 22.65 -12.46 11.55
CA MET A 297 23.87 -13.21 11.23
C MET A 297 24.85 -12.39 10.40
N TRP A 298 24.36 -11.57 9.46
CA TRP A 298 25.19 -10.66 8.68
C TRP A 298 25.82 -9.58 9.58
N VAL A 299 25.04 -8.97 10.48
CA VAL A 299 25.55 -7.99 11.46
C VAL A 299 26.58 -8.65 12.39
N TRP A 300 26.28 -9.84 12.90
CA TRP A 300 27.19 -10.61 13.75
C TRP A 300 28.52 -10.92 13.08
N ARG A 301 28.48 -11.31 11.81
CA ARG A 301 29.67 -11.68 11.03
C ARG A 301 30.48 -10.47 10.57
N ASN A 302 29.83 -9.37 10.16
CA ASN A 302 30.49 -8.25 9.49
C ASN A 302 30.74 -7.04 10.41
N VAL A 303 29.80 -6.75 11.31
CA VAL A 303 29.93 -5.64 12.28
C VAL A 303 30.68 -6.12 13.51
N PHE A 304 30.22 -7.22 14.13
CA PHE A 304 30.87 -7.76 15.33
C PHE A 304 32.08 -8.65 15.02
N ARG A 305 32.31 -8.99 13.73
CA ARG A 305 33.43 -9.84 13.26
C ARG A 305 33.56 -11.19 13.99
N GLN A 306 32.46 -11.69 14.55
CA GLN A 306 32.44 -12.96 15.25
C GLN A 306 32.01 -14.07 14.30
N LYS A 307 32.76 -15.18 14.28
CA LYS A 307 32.36 -16.37 13.51
C LYS A 307 31.19 -17.05 14.24
N PRO A 308 30.09 -17.38 13.57
CA PRO A 308 28.98 -18.09 14.20
C PRO A 308 29.49 -19.43 14.75
N LYS A 309 29.18 -19.74 16.02
CA LYS A 309 29.48 -21.05 16.60
C LYS A 309 28.76 -22.12 15.76
N PRO A 310 29.46 -23.18 15.29
CA PRO A 310 28.80 -24.24 14.54
C PRO A 310 27.70 -24.83 15.42
N THR A 311 26.47 -24.79 14.91
CA THR A 311 25.33 -25.48 15.54
C THR A 311 25.72 -26.95 15.57
N LYS A 312 25.88 -27.53 16.78
CA LYS A 312 26.09 -28.98 16.93
C LYS A 312 24.86 -29.66 16.35
N GLY A 313 24.96 -30.09 15.09
CA GLY A 313 23.97 -30.98 14.51
C GLY A 313 23.88 -32.20 15.42
N PHE A 314 22.69 -32.43 15.95
CA PHE A 314 22.37 -33.69 16.60
C PHE A 314 22.47 -34.75 15.49
N LYS A 315 23.64 -35.37 15.35
CA LYS A 315 23.80 -36.58 14.56
C LYS A 315 22.97 -37.64 15.28
N LEU A 316 21.74 -37.84 14.81
CA LEU A 316 21.01 -39.07 15.12
C LEU A 316 21.86 -40.19 14.50
N GLN A 317 22.64 -40.88 15.33
CA GLN A 317 23.24 -42.15 14.94
C GLN A 317 22.09 -43.10 14.70
N VAL A 318 21.66 -43.21 13.45
CA VAL A 318 20.94 -44.40 12.99
C VAL A 318 21.98 -45.51 13.05
N SER A 319 21.98 -46.25 14.17
CA SER A 319 22.68 -47.52 14.29
C SER A 319 22.17 -48.40 13.16
N ALA A 320 23.02 -48.69 12.19
CA ALA A 320 22.77 -49.72 11.20
C ALA A 320 22.76 -51.05 11.96
N GLY A 321 21.56 -51.49 12.36
CA GLY A 321 21.32 -52.85 12.83
C GLY A 321 21.78 -53.80 11.75
N GLY A 322 22.79 -54.61 12.07
CA GLY A 322 23.39 -55.56 11.15
C GLY A 322 22.35 -56.52 10.58
N PHE A 323 22.42 -56.72 9.27
CA PHE A 323 21.73 -57.80 8.59
C PHE A 323 22.25 -59.13 9.15
N VAL A 324 21.38 -59.89 9.80
CA VAL A 324 21.62 -61.30 10.12
C VAL A 324 21.14 -62.10 8.90
N PRO A 325 22.03 -62.84 8.20
CA PRO A 325 21.59 -63.71 7.11
C PRO A 325 20.82 -64.93 7.67
N MET A 326 19.68 -65.25 7.04
CA MET A 326 18.87 -66.42 7.39
C MET A 326 19.63 -67.73 7.09
N PRO A 327 19.46 -68.77 7.92
CA PRO A 327 20.00 -70.10 7.63
C PRO A 327 19.24 -70.76 6.47
N PRO A 328 19.91 -71.61 5.68
CA PRO A 328 19.24 -72.36 4.60
C PRO A 328 18.26 -73.37 5.19
N SER A 329 17.07 -73.45 4.59
CA SER A 329 16.02 -74.42 4.92
C SER A 329 16.43 -75.85 4.53
N PRO A 330 15.95 -76.88 5.27
CA PRO A 330 16.34 -78.27 5.10
C PRO A 330 15.90 -78.92 3.78
#